data_AF-A0A174HZT0-F1
#
_entry.id   AF-A0A174HZT0-F1
#
_cell.length_a   1.000
_cell.length_b   1.000
_cell.length_c   1.000
_cell.angle_alpha   90.00
_cell.angle_beta   90.00
_cell.angle_gamma   90.00
#
_symmetry.space_group_name_H-M   'P 1'
#
loop_
_entity.id
_entity.type
_entity.pdbx_description
1 polymer ?
#
loop_
_entity_poly.entity_id
_entity_poly.type
_entity_poly.pdbx_seq_one_letter_code
_entity_poly.pdbx_strand_id
1 'polypeptide(L)'
;MCRLMTTQLMEALEGYPLYSQDGKGNEAICRAVFAIGSIRWFILEGNQEGDDVILFGIVIGLMEDEYGYISLNELSNVELDMAEEGLGKFKVQQLCNFKPVPLKQIQDQRLQNFLARFE
;
A
#
# COMPACT_ATOMS: atom_id res chain seq x y z
N MET A 1 13.09 6.70 13.33
CA MET A 1 12.80 5.31 12.91
C MET A 1 11.39 5.30 12.38
N CYS A 2 11.18 4.84 11.15
CA CYS A 2 9.88 4.84 10.51
C CYS A 2 8.91 3.91 11.25
N ARG A 3 7.75 4.43 11.66
CA ARG A 3 6.74 3.65 12.42
C ARG A 3 6.18 2.48 11.62
N LEU A 4 6.06 2.63 10.31
CA LEU A 4 5.50 1.60 9.43
C LEU A 4 6.54 0.53 9.03
N MET A 5 7.83 0.78 9.28
CA MET A 5 8.89 -0.19 9.03
C MET A 5 8.89 -1.26 10.12
N THR A 6 8.06 -2.28 9.92
CA THR A 6 7.89 -3.41 10.84
C THR A 6 8.62 -4.65 10.31
N THR A 7 8.99 -5.57 11.19
CA THR A 7 9.53 -6.88 10.77
C THR A 7 8.57 -7.61 9.84
N GLN A 8 7.27 -7.55 10.09
CA GLN A 8 6.25 -8.14 9.24
C GLN A 8 6.27 -7.56 7.82
N LEU A 9 6.44 -6.24 7.68
CA LEU A 9 6.56 -5.62 6.36
C LEU A 9 7.83 -6.09 5.63
N MET A 10 8.97 -6.12 6.35
CA MET A 10 10.24 -6.57 5.76
C MET A 10 10.17 -8.02 5.26
N GLU A 11 9.62 -8.93 6.09
CA GLU A 11 9.39 -10.32 5.71
C GLU A 11 8.40 -10.45 4.55
N ALA A 12 7.36 -9.62 4.52
CA ALA A 12 6.40 -9.62 3.43
C ALA A 12 7.04 -9.20 2.10
N LEU A 13 8.00 -8.29 2.10
CA LEU A 13 8.69 -7.79 0.90
C LEU A 13 9.92 -8.62 0.50
N GLU A 14 10.35 -9.57 1.34
CA GLU A 14 11.47 -10.45 0.99
C GLU A 14 11.19 -11.22 -0.30
N GLY A 15 12.09 -11.09 -1.28
CA GLY A 15 11.94 -11.69 -2.61
C GLY A 15 11.04 -10.91 -3.57
N TYR A 16 10.55 -9.72 -3.19
CA TYR A 16 9.75 -8.82 -4.02
C TYR A 16 10.41 -7.42 -4.14
N PRO A 17 11.66 -7.34 -4.66
CA PRO A 17 12.28 -6.05 -4.93
C PRO A 17 11.51 -5.31 -6.02
N LEU A 18 11.73 -3.99 -6.14
CA LEU A 18 11.15 -3.20 -7.23
C LEU A 18 11.41 -3.87 -8.59
N TYR A 19 10.40 -3.87 -9.46
CA TYR A 19 10.37 -4.46 -10.81
C TYR A 19 10.35 -6.01 -10.89
N SER A 20 10.30 -6.72 -9.76
CA SER A 20 10.16 -8.19 -9.70
C SER A 20 8.84 -8.75 -10.25
N GLN A 21 7.83 -7.91 -10.40
CA GLN A 21 6.46 -8.24 -10.79
C GLN A 21 6.03 -7.56 -12.10
N ASP A 22 6.96 -6.92 -12.81
CA ASP A 22 6.70 -6.28 -14.11
C ASP A 22 6.05 -7.25 -15.09
N GLY A 23 5.05 -6.75 -15.82
CA GLY A 23 4.30 -7.52 -16.82
C GLY A 23 3.27 -8.51 -16.25
N LYS A 24 3.14 -8.64 -14.92
CA LYS A 24 2.12 -9.53 -14.31
C LYS A 24 0.71 -8.94 -14.29
N GLY A 25 0.56 -7.61 -14.44
CA GLY A 25 -0.75 -6.94 -14.39
C GLY A 25 -1.53 -7.31 -13.13
N ASN A 26 -2.80 -7.73 -13.29
CA ASN A 26 -3.67 -8.13 -12.18
C ASN A 26 -3.27 -9.47 -11.49
N GLU A 27 -2.27 -10.19 -12.01
CA GLU A 27 -1.66 -11.38 -11.37
C GLU A 27 -0.55 -11.01 -10.38
N ALA A 28 -0.13 -9.74 -10.33
CA ALA A 28 0.86 -9.30 -9.35
C ALA A 28 0.36 -9.58 -7.93
N ILE A 29 1.27 -10.07 -7.08
CA ILE A 29 0.98 -10.45 -5.70
C ILE A 29 1.05 -9.19 -4.83
N CYS A 30 -0.07 -8.81 -4.23
CA CYS A 30 -0.09 -7.82 -3.18
C CYS A 30 0.54 -8.42 -1.91
N ARG A 31 1.52 -7.74 -1.33
CA ARG A 31 2.34 -8.18 -0.21
C ARG A 31 1.89 -7.58 1.11
N ALA A 32 1.43 -6.34 1.09
CA ALA A 32 0.93 -5.62 2.25
C ALA A 32 -0.16 -4.62 1.86
N VAL A 33 -1.01 -4.25 2.82
CA VAL A 33 -2.00 -3.19 2.63
C VAL A 33 -1.85 -2.17 3.75
N PHE A 34 -1.75 -0.90 3.39
CA PHE A 34 -1.87 0.21 4.33
C PHE A 34 -3.21 0.91 4.17
N ALA A 35 -3.71 1.51 5.25
CA ALA A 35 -5.02 2.13 5.29
C ALA A 35 -5.10 3.35 6.20
N ILE A 36 -5.89 4.34 5.79
CA ILE A 36 -6.42 5.40 6.63
C ILE A 36 -7.82 5.80 6.13
N GLY A 37 -8.85 5.69 6.96
CA GLY A 37 -10.24 5.89 6.52
C GLY A 37 -10.62 4.95 5.38
N SER A 38 -11.04 5.49 4.24
CA SER A 38 -11.34 4.77 3.00
C SER A 38 -10.14 4.61 2.04
N ILE A 39 -9.01 5.28 2.32
CA ILE A 39 -7.82 5.24 1.48
C ILE A 39 -7.08 3.93 1.74
N ARG A 40 -6.65 3.27 0.66
CA ARG A 40 -5.88 2.03 0.71
C ARG A 40 -4.65 2.14 -0.18
N TRP A 41 -3.52 1.65 0.30
CA TRP A 41 -2.33 1.39 -0.49
C TRP A 41 -2.07 -0.11 -0.55
N PHE A 42 -2.18 -0.71 -1.72
CA PHE A 42 -1.88 -2.12 -1.98
C PHE A 42 -0.45 -2.22 -2.47
N ILE A 43 0.44 -2.71 -1.61
CA ILE A 43 1.87 -2.76 -1.87
C ILE A 43 2.20 -4.06 -2.60
N LEU A 44 2.95 -3.94 -3.69
CA LEU A 44 3.40 -5.05 -4.52
C LEU A 44 4.87 -5.38 -4.26
N GLU A 45 5.70 -4.34 -4.10
CA GLU A 45 7.15 -4.46 -4.10
C GLU A 45 7.77 -3.38 -3.21
N GLY A 46 9.05 -3.56 -2.86
CA GLY A 46 9.80 -2.49 -2.23
C GLY A 46 11.28 -2.78 -2.06
N ASN A 47 12.08 -1.72 -2.04
CA ASN A 47 13.52 -1.76 -1.82
C ASN A 47 13.92 -0.76 -0.74
N GLN A 48 14.94 -1.11 0.05
CA GLN A 48 15.63 -0.15 0.92
C GLN A 48 16.44 0.81 0.04
N GLU A 49 16.24 2.12 0.25
CA GLU A 49 17.02 3.19 -0.39
C GLU A 49 17.50 4.16 0.68
N GLY A 50 18.77 4.03 1.08
CA GLY A 50 19.33 4.83 2.18
C GLY A 50 18.59 4.59 3.50
N ASP A 51 18.02 5.64 4.07
CA ASP A 51 17.24 5.63 5.30
C ASP A 51 15.72 5.46 5.08
N ASP A 52 15.28 5.21 3.86
CA ASP A 52 13.89 4.97 3.49
C ASP A 52 13.69 3.59 2.85
N VAL A 53 12.42 3.21 2.72
CA VAL A 53 11.98 2.11 1.87
C VAL A 53 11.06 2.68 0.81
N ILE A 54 11.48 2.54 -0.45
CA ILE A 54 10.63 2.89 -1.59
C ILE A 54 9.80 1.67 -1.94
N LEU A 55 8.49 1.85 -1.87
CA LEU A 55 7.49 0.86 -2.22
C LEU A 55 6.93 1.14 -3.60
N PHE A 56 6.46 0.11 -4.28
CA PHE A 56 5.62 0.24 -5.47
C PHE A 56 4.28 -0.45 -5.23
N GLY A 57 3.19 0.21 -5.64
CA GLY A 57 1.85 -0.29 -5.40
C GLY A 57 0.76 0.55 -6.02
N ILE A 58 -0.48 0.27 -5.60
CA ILE A 58 -1.68 0.97 -6.03
C ILE A 58 -2.22 1.77 -4.84
N VAL A 59 -2.52 3.05 -5.04
CA VAL A 59 -3.33 3.83 -4.10
C VAL A 59 -4.74 3.99 -4.66
N ILE A 60 -5.73 3.76 -3.81
CA ILE A 60 -7.13 4.09 -4.08
C ILE A 60 -7.70 4.92 -2.94
N GLY A 61 -8.74 5.69 -3.23
CA GLY A 61 -9.43 6.49 -2.20
C GLY A 61 -8.97 7.94 -2.13
N LEU A 62 -7.95 8.33 -2.89
CA LEU A 62 -7.53 9.72 -3.10
C LEU A 62 -8.33 10.36 -4.24
N MET A 63 -7.88 11.53 -4.71
CA MET A 63 -8.45 12.23 -5.86
C MET A 63 -8.43 11.36 -7.12
N GLU A 64 -7.33 10.63 -7.34
CA GLU A 64 -7.16 9.68 -8.42
C GLU A 64 -6.73 8.32 -7.85
N ASP A 65 -7.15 7.25 -8.53
CA ASP A 65 -6.65 5.90 -8.28
C ASP A 65 -5.48 5.66 -9.24
N GLU A 66 -4.34 5.22 -8.72
CA GLU A 66 -3.12 5.12 -9.53
C GLU A 66 -2.14 4.06 -9.02
N TYR A 67 -1.30 3.58 -9.95
CA TYR A 67 -0.04 2.94 -9.61
C TYR A 67 1.00 4.03 -9.30
N GLY A 68 1.82 3.81 -8.27
CA GLY A 68 2.82 4.79 -7.90
C GLY A 68 3.90 4.25 -6.99
N TYR A 69 5.00 5.01 -6.94
CA TYR A 69 6.04 4.85 -5.93
C TYR A 69 5.63 5.55 -4.65
N ILE A 70 5.93 4.93 -3.52
CA ILE A 70 5.52 5.41 -2.20
C ILE A 70 6.74 5.37 -1.29
N SER A 71 7.14 6.53 -0.76
CA SER A 71 8.08 6.60 0.36
C SER A 71 7.40 6.07 1.63
N LEU A 72 7.99 5.07 2.28
CA LEU A 72 7.48 4.56 3.55
C LEU A 72 7.58 5.61 4.65
N ASN A 73 8.64 6.42 4.63
CA ASN A 73 8.82 7.55 5.53
C ASN A 73 7.67 8.57 5.37
N GLU A 74 7.38 9.02 4.15
CA GLU A 74 6.26 9.95 3.90
C GLU A 74 4.92 9.35 4.28
N LEU A 75 4.65 8.10 3.87
CA LEU A 75 3.41 7.39 4.19
C LEU A 75 3.20 7.30 5.72
N SER A 76 4.28 7.12 6.49
CA SER A 76 4.21 7.01 7.95
C SER A 76 3.76 8.30 8.65
N ASN A 77 3.95 9.45 7.98
CA ASN A 77 3.61 10.79 8.44
C ASN A 77 2.24 11.27 7.96
N VAL A 78 1.59 10.54 7.04
CA VAL A 78 0.22 10.85 6.61
C VAL A 78 -0.74 10.74 7.79
N GLU A 79 -1.49 11.82 8.02
CA GLU A 79 -2.46 11.97 9.10
C GLU A 79 -3.77 12.53 8.54
N LEU A 80 -4.89 12.02 9.06
CA LEU A 80 -6.22 12.57 8.84
C LEU A 80 -6.69 13.19 10.15
N ASP A 81 -6.85 14.50 10.15
CA ASP A 81 -7.36 15.23 11.31
C ASP A 81 -8.89 15.34 11.23
N MET A 82 -9.57 14.72 12.18
CA MET A 82 -11.02 14.79 12.37
C MET A 82 -11.35 15.30 13.77
N ALA A 83 -10.50 16.19 14.31
CA ALA A 83 -10.69 16.77 15.62
C ALA A 83 -11.93 17.67 15.70
N GLU A 84 -12.30 18.38 14.62
CA GLU A 84 -13.49 19.24 14.58
C GLU A 84 -14.80 18.44 14.72
N GLU A 85 -14.75 17.18 14.31
CA GLU A 85 -15.82 16.18 14.33
C GLU A 85 -15.79 15.34 15.62
N GLY A 86 -14.85 15.61 16.53
CA GLY A 86 -14.71 14.93 17.82
C GLY A 86 -14.09 13.54 17.76
N LEU A 87 -13.53 13.12 16.61
CA LEU A 87 -12.95 11.79 16.39
C LEU A 87 -11.43 11.75 16.56
N GLY A 88 -10.77 12.91 16.53
CA GLY A 88 -9.33 13.05 16.72
C GLY A 88 -8.53 12.78 15.45
N LYS A 89 -7.25 12.44 15.61
CA LYS A 89 -6.29 12.26 14.51
C LYS A 89 -6.08 10.78 14.22
N PHE A 90 -6.22 10.40 12.96
CA PHE A 90 -5.94 9.07 12.45
C PHE A 90 -4.62 9.06 11.70
N LYS A 91 -3.89 7.95 11.78
CA LYS A 91 -2.64 7.73 11.03
C LYS A 91 -2.77 6.49 10.18
N VAL A 92 -1.97 6.42 9.12
CA VAL A 92 -1.90 5.23 8.28
C VAL A 92 -1.50 4.01 9.10
N GLN A 93 -2.18 2.89 8.92
CA GLN A 93 -1.86 1.61 9.58
C GLN A 93 -1.70 0.51 8.55
N GLN A 94 -0.78 -0.43 8.82
CA GLN A 94 -0.71 -1.68 8.08
C GLN A 94 -1.87 -2.59 8.52
N LEU A 95 -2.56 -3.22 7.58
CA LEU A 95 -3.56 -4.23 7.89
C LEU A 95 -2.88 -5.47 8.48
N CYS A 96 -3.15 -5.74 9.76
CA CYS A 96 -2.67 -6.93 10.45
C CYS A 96 -3.26 -8.20 9.80
N ASN A 97 -2.48 -9.29 9.78
CA ASN A 97 -2.88 -10.61 9.26
C ASN A 97 -3.30 -10.65 7.78
N PHE A 98 -2.98 -9.61 6.99
CA PHE A 98 -3.11 -9.69 5.54
C PHE A 98 -2.22 -10.81 5.00
N LYS A 99 -2.78 -11.68 4.14
CA LYS A 99 -2.06 -12.75 3.47
C LYS A 99 -1.78 -12.34 2.03
N PRO A 100 -0.52 -12.46 1.55
CA PRO A 100 -0.20 -12.10 0.19
C PRO A 100 -1.05 -12.86 -0.83
N VAL A 101 -1.58 -12.15 -1.81
CA VAL A 101 -2.56 -12.68 -2.77
C VAL A 101 -2.51 -11.90 -4.08
N PRO A 102 -2.78 -12.51 -5.25
CA PRO A 102 -2.92 -11.78 -6.51
C PRO A 102 -3.95 -10.64 -6.42
N LEU A 103 -3.66 -9.50 -7.05
CA LEU A 103 -4.54 -8.32 -7.08
C LEU A 103 -5.98 -8.66 -7.50
N LYS A 104 -6.15 -9.51 -8.53
CA LYS A 104 -7.46 -9.95 -9.01
C LYS A 104 -8.32 -10.70 -7.98
N GLN A 105 -7.74 -11.20 -6.90
CA GLN A 105 -8.46 -11.95 -5.86
C GLN A 105 -8.84 -11.07 -4.64
N ILE A 106 -8.38 -9.81 -4.61
CA ILE A 106 -8.70 -8.89 -3.51
C ILE A 106 -10.15 -8.42 -3.68
N GLN A 107 -10.98 -8.68 -2.68
CA GLN A 107 -12.40 -8.29 -2.67
C GLN A 107 -12.58 -6.82 -2.28
N ASP A 108 -12.07 -5.91 -3.11
CA ASP A 108 -12.27 -4.47 -3.01
C ASP A 108 -12.80 -3.93 -4.35
N GLN A 109 -14.04 -3.44 -4.36
CA GLN A 109 -14.72 -3.04 -5.59
C GLN A 109 -14.02 -1.88 -6.31
N ARG A 110 -13.45 -0.92 -5.58
CA ARG A 110 -12.79 0.24 -6.18
C ARG A 110 -11.46 -0.19 -6.80
N LEU A 111 -10.70 -1.06 -6.12
CA LEU A 111 -9.52 -1.69 -6.70
C LEU A 111 -9.86 -2.48 -7.97
N GLN A 112 -10.88 -3.34 -7.94
CA GLN A 112 -11.25 -4.14 -9.12
C GLN A 112 -11.69 -3.26 -10.31
N ASN A 113 -12.45 -2.20 -10.04
CA ASN A 113 -12.82 -1.23 -11.09
C ASN A 113 -11.60 -0.50 -11.66
N PHE A 114 -10.61 -0.17 -10.82
CA PHE A 114 -9.37 0.44 -11.27
C PHE A 114 -8.55 -0.53 -12.15
N LEU A 115 -8.40 -1.78 -11.74
CA LEU A 115 -7.65 -2.81 -12.48
C LEU A 115 -8.26 -3.10 -13.85
N ALA A 116 -9.59 -3.14 -13.95
CA ALA A 116 -10.32 -3.37 -15.20
C ALA A 116 -10.07 -2.30 -16.28
N ARG A 117 -9.45 -1.16 -15.94
CA ARG A 117 -9.05 -0.12 -16.91
C ARG A 117 -7.83 -0.50 -17.75
N PHE A 118 -7.10 -1.54 -17.33
CA PHE A 118 -5.84 -1.99 -17.94
C PHE A 118 -5.94 -3.38 -18.57
N GLU A 119 -7.13 -3.98 -18.60
CA GLU A 119 -7.46 -5.22 -19.32
C GLU A 119 -7.90 -4.91 -20.75
#